data_AF-A0A946EHL6-F1
#
_entry.id   AF-A0A946EHL6-F1
#
_cell.length_a   1.000
_cell.length_b   1.000
_cell.length_c   1.000
_cell.angle_alpha   90.00
_cell.angle_beta   90.00
_cell.angle_gamma   90.00
#
_symmetry.space_group_name_H-M   'P 1'
#
loop_
_entity.id
_entity.type
_entity.pdbx_description
1 polymer ?
#
loop_
_entity_poly.entity_id
_entity_poly.type
_entity_poly.pdbx_seq_one_letter_code
_entity_poly.pdbx_strand_id
1 'polypeptide(L)'
;MMTDQSIFPKPKSISGVITPGLPVLPAGVERHPIPGGGSRAVPIFAGDEITLQDTEGLQPAEMVFFALDRRSDASMIGAEGGRDPSGLKASLLQHAS
;
A
#
# COMPACT_ATOMS: atom_id res chain seq x y z
N MET A 1 18.87 15.67 6.28
CA MET A 1 18.77 14.22 6.54
C MET A 1 17.68 14.02 7.58
N MET A 2 16.49 13.63 7.14
CA MET A 2 15.42 13.14 8.00
C MET A 2 15.28 11.66 7.66
N THR A 3 15.57 10.81 8.63
CA THR A 3 15.41 9.37 8.50
C THR A 3 13.91 9.09 8.60
N ASP A 4 13.23 8.96 7.46
CA ASP A 4 11.81 8.56 7.43
C ASP A 4 11.75 7.07 7.76
N GLN A 5 11.77 6.75 9.06
CA GLN A 5 11.48 5.40 9.51
C GLN A 5 9.96 5.28 9.60
N SER A 6 9.38 4.50 8.69
CA SER A 6 7.99 4.06 8.77
C SER A 6 7.64 3.59 10.19
N ILE A 7 6.81 4.38 10.89
CA ILE A 7 6.42 4.10 12.28
C ILE A 7 5.30 3.06 12.27
N PHE A 8 5.66 1.80 12.46
CA PHE A 8 4.69 0.75 12.76
C PHE A 8 4.23 0.89 14.22
N PRO A 9 2.92 1.03 14.48
CA PRO A 9 2.41 1.17 15.84
C PRO A 9 2.76 -0.10 16.62
N LYS A 10 3.57 0.04 17.66
CA LYS A 10 3.87 -1.04 18.60
C LYS A 10 2.99 -0.88 19.84
N PRO A 11 2.42 -1.97 20.37
CA PRO A 11 1.74 -1.93 21.66
C PRO A 11 2.68 -1.39 22.75
N LYS A 12 2.16 -0.50 23.60
CA LYS A 12 2.91 -0.02 24.77
C LYS A 12 2.51 -0.88 25.97
N SER A 13 3.50 -1.37 26.74
CA SER A 13 3.28 -2.09 27.99
C SER A 13 3.85 -1.30 29.17
N ILE A 14 3.03 -1.00 30.17
CA ILE A 14 3.43 -0.43 31.47
C ILE A 14 2.75 -1.24 32.56
N SER A 15 3.52 -1.78 33.51
CA SER A 15 3.00 -2.50 34.67
C SER A 15 1.98 -3.62 34.32
N GLY A 16 2.19 -4.31 33.19
CA GLY A 16 1.31 -5.38 32.72
C GLY A 16 0.07 -4.92 31.96
N VAL A 17 -0.20 -3.62 31.88
CA VAL A 17 -1.27 -3.06 31.05
C VAL A 17 -0.75 -2.83 29.63
N ILE A 18 -1.38 -3.47 28.65
CA ILE A 18 -1.11 -3.26 27.23
C ILE A 18 -2.07 -2.19 26.72
N THR A 19 -1.56 -1.02 26.35
CA THR A 19 -2.33 0.01 25.67
C THR A 19 -2.10 -0.14 24.17
N PRO A 20 -3.15 -0.36 23.36
CA PRO A 20 -3.04 -0.24 21.91
C PRO A 20 -2.52 1.17 21.61
N GLY A 21 -1.37 1.29 20.93
CA GLY A 21 -0.90 2.60 20.52
C GLY A 21 -1.96 3.25 19.64
N LEU A 22 -2.40 4.46 19.97
CA LEU A 22 -3.23 5.25 19.07
C LEU A 22 -2.43 5.39 17.76
N PRO A 23 -2.96 4.92 16.62
CA PRO A 23 -2.24 4.99 15.36
C PRO A 23 -2.26 6.45 14.88
N VAL A 24 -1.35 7.27 15.40
CA VAL A 24 -1.09 8.59 14.88
C VAL A 24 -0.11 8.43 13.73
N LEU A 25 -0.59 8.67 12.52
CA LEU A 25 0.26 8.75 11.36
C LEU A 25 1.07 10.06 11.42
N PRO A 26 2.36 10.04 11.04
CA PRO A 26 3.09 11.27 10.80
C PRO A 26 2.35 12.16 9.78
N ALA A 27 2.58 13.47 9.86
CA ALA A 27 2.01 14.39 8.88
C ALA A 27 2.47 14.01 7.47
N GLY A 28 1.54 13.98 6.51
CA GLY A 28 1.81 13.58 5.14
C GLY A 28 1.80 12.07 4.88
N VAL A 29 1.54 11.23 5.90
CA VAL A 29 1.42 9.78 5.74
C VAL A 29 -0.05 9.38 5.67
N GLU A 30 -0.41 8.65 4.62
CA GLU A 30 -1.74 8.05 4.46
C GLU A 30 -1.69 6.54 4.59
N ARG A 31 -2.80 5.94 5.02
CA ARG A 31 -2.99 4.48 5.04
C ARG A 31 -4.20 4.10 4.22
N HIS A 32 -3.99 3.16 3.30
CA HIS A 32 -5.04 2.64 2.43
C HIS A 32 -5.21 1.13 2.64
N PRO A 33 -6.11 0.70 3.55
CA PRO A 33 -6.46 -0.71 3.68
C PRO A 33 -7.05 -1.24 2.36
N ILE A 34 -6.58 -2.41 1.93
CA ILE A 34 -7.10 -3.13 0.77
C ILE A 34 -7.87 -4.35 1.28
N PRO A 35 -9.19 -4.44 1.05
CA PRO A 35 -9.95 -5.63 1.39
C PRO A 35 -9.40 -6.87 0.66
N GLY A 36 -9.47 -8.04 1.29
CA GLY A 36 -9.05 -9.30 0.65
C GLY A 36 -9.82 -9.54 -0.66
N GLY A 37 -9.09 -9.87 -1.73
CA GLY A 37 -9.65 -10.00 -3.09
C GLY A 37 -10.10 -8.69 -3.75
N GLY A 38 -9.97 -7.56 -3.05
CA GLY A 38 -10.27 -6.23 -3.56
C GLY A 38 -9.08 -5.56 -4.22
N SER A 39 -9.34 -4.37 -4.77
CA SER A 39 -8.33 -3.48 -5.32
C SER A 39 -8.63 -2.03 -4.92
N ARG A 40 -7.62 -1.15 -4.99
CA ARG A 40 -7.79 0.29 -4.75
C ARG A 40 -6.85 1.08 -5.63
N ALA A 41 -7.37 2.12 -6.25
CA ALA A 41 -6.55 3.15 -6.89
C ALA A 41 -6.18 4.22 -5.87
N VAL A 42 -4.91 4.61 -5.85
CA VAL A 42 -4.37 5.67 -4.99
C VAL A 42 -3.59 6.64 -5.88
N PRO A 43 -3.92 7.95 -5.89
CA PRO A 43 -3.09 8.93 -6.57
C PRO A 43 -1.75 9.06 -5.83
N ILE A 44 -0.65 9.13 -6.60
CA ILE A 44 0.70 9.36 -6.06
C ILE A 44 1.35 10.53 -6.79
N PHE A 45 2.30 11.17 -6.14
CA PHE A 45 3.03 12.33 -6.64
C PHE A 45 4.54 12.09 -6.58
N ALA A 46 5.28 12.86 -7.37
CA ALA A 46 6.73 12.78 -7.38
C ALA A 46 7.28 13.14 -5.99
N GLY A 47 8.09 12.24 -5.41
CA GLY A 47 8.65 12.39 -4.08
C GLY A 47 7.94 11.59 -3.00
N ASP A 48 6.80 10.96 -3.30
CA ASP A 48 6.11 10.09 -2.36
C ASP A 48 6.91 8.82 -2.06
N GLU A 49 6.84 8.35 -0.82
CA GLU A 49 7.34 7.04 -0.41
C GLU A 49 6.18 6.05 -0.27
N ILE A 50 6.28 4.90 -0.95
CA ILE A 50 5.25 3.86 -0.95
C ILE A 50 5.73 2.67 -0.12
N THR A 51 4.98 2.35 0.94
CA THR A 51 5.20 1.14 1.75
C THR A 51 4.04 0.16 1.55
N LEU A 52 4.34 -1.08 1.17
CA LEU A 52 3.40 -2.19 1.21
C LEU A 52 3.60 -3.00 2.50
N GLN A 53 2.52 -3.25 3.21
CA GLN A 53 2.53 -4.05 4.43
C GLN A 53 1.62 -5.27 4.26
N ASP A 54 2.22 -6.46 4.26
CA ASP A 54 1.49 -7.73 4.39
C ASP A 54 1.22 -7.97 5.89
N THR A 55 0.01 -7.60 6.34
CA THR A 55 -0.34 -7.62 7.77
C THR A 55 -0.62 -9.01 8.31
N GLU A 56 -1.19 -9.90 7.49
CA GLU A 56 -1.58 -11.26 7.88
C GLU A 56 -0.59 -12.32 7.39
N GLY A 57 0.26 -11.97 6.41
CA GLY A 57 1.21 -12.87 5.79
C GLY A 57 0.60 -13.65 4.64
N LEU A 58 1.46 -14.07 3.71
CA LEU A 58 1.15 -14.99 2.61
C LEU A 58 0.06 -14.50 1.67
N GLN A 59 -0.15 -13.18 1.59
CA GLN A 59 -1.08 -12.58 0.63
C GLN A 59 -0.29 -11.99 -0.54
N PRO A 60 -0.28 -12.66 -1.72
CA PRO A 60 0.28 -12.06 -2.93
C PRO A 60 -0.48 -10.78 -3.27
N ALA A 61 0.25 -9.70 -3.48
CA ALA A 61 -0.29 -8.42 -3.93
C ALA A 61 0.26 -8.07 -5.32
N GLU A 62 -0.60 -7.49 -6.14
CA GLU A 62 -0.23 -6.93 -7.44
C GLU A 62 -0.19 -5.40 -7.32
N MET A 63 0.87 -4.77 -7.85
CA MET A 63 0.94 -3.31 -8.00
C MET A 63 0.99 -2.95 -9.48
N VAL A 64 0.16 -1.99 -9.86
CA VAL A 64 0.10 -1.48 -11.24
C VAL A 64 0.11 0.03 -11.20
N PHE A 65 1.07 0.62 -11.90
CA PHE A 65 1.14 2.07 -12.07
C PHE A 65 0.47 2.46 -13.39
N PHE A 66 -0.31 3.53 -13.38
CA PHE A 66 -0.90 4.12 -14.58
C PHE A 66 -0.50 5.60 -14.69
N ALA A 67 0.20 5.93 -15.77
CA ALA A 67 0.51 7.31 -16.12
C ALA A 67 -0.74 8.04 -16.66
N LEU A 68 -0.71 9.37 -16.65
CA LEU A 68 -1.78 10.21 -17.19
C LEU A 68 -2.03 9.98 -18.69
N ASP A 69 -1.02 9.53 -19.43
CA ASP A 69 -1.11 9.13 -20.83
C ASP A 69 -1.63 7.69 -21.03
N ARG A 70 -2.10 7.06 -19.94
CA ARG A 70 -2.64 5.69 -19.87
C ARG A 70 -1.61 4.58 -20.05
N ARG A 71 -0.31 4.89 -20.10
CA ARG A 71 0.72 3.84 -20.08
C ARG A 71 0.83 3.22 -18.70
N SER A 72 1.08 1.92 -18.68
CA SER A 72 1.43 1.17 -17.46
C SER A 72 2.89 0.78 -17.51
N ASP A 73 3.66 1.26 -16.54
CA ASP A 73 5.10 1.02 -16.42
C ASP A 73 5.51 1.00 -14.94
N ALA A 74 5.89 -0.17 -14.44
CA ALA A 74 6.28 -0.36 -13.05
C ALA A 74 7.58 0.36 -12.68
N SER A 75 8.43 0.68 -13.67
CA SER A 75 9.67 1.41 -13.43
C SER A 75 9.41 2.83 -12.90
N MET A 76 8.21 3.38 -13.13
CA MET A 76 7.78 4.69 -12.62
C MET A 76 7.64 4.74 -11.09
N ILE A 77 7.51 3.60 -10.43
CA ILE A 77 7.52 3.46 -8.98
C ILE A 77 8.78 2.73 -8.48
N GLY A 78 9.84 2.67 -9.31
CA GLY A 78 11.10 2.01 -8.97
C GLY A 78 11.03 0.48 -8.89
N ALA A 79 9.97 -0.15 -9.42
CA ALA A 79 9.79 -1.59 -9.42
C ALA A 79 10.11 -2.21 -10.80
N GLU A 80 10.35 -3.52 -10.81
CA GLU A 80 10.49 -4.29 -12.04
C GLU A 80 9.12 -4.81 -12.51
N GLY A 81 8.78 -4.53 -13.77
CA GLY A 81 7.53 -4.94 -14.39
C GLY A 81 7.59 -6.33 -15.03
N GLY A 82 6.69 -6.57 -15.99
CA GLY A 82 6.70 -7.77 -16.84
C GLY A 82 5.83 -8.93 -16.36
N ARG A 83 5.09 -8.76 -15.26
CA ARG A 83 4.09 -9.71 -14.79
C ARG A 83 2.68 -9.23 -15.15
N ASP A 84 1.81 -10.18 -15.48
CA ASP A 84 0.41 -9.88 -15.74
C ASP A 84 -0.35 -9.69 -14.42
N PRO A 85 -1.06 -8.56 -14.20
CA PRO A 85 -1.86 -8.35 -12.99
C PRO A 85 -3.22 -9.05 -13.10
N SER A 86 -3.17 -10.38 -13.10
CA SER A 86 -4.34 -11.25 -13.32
C SER A 86 -5.43 -11.07 -12.26
N GLY A 87 -5.06 -10.84 -11.00
CA GLY A 87 -5.98 -10.63 -9.89
C GLY A 87 -6.75 -9.32 -10.03
N LEU A 88 -6.06 -8.22 -10.35
CA LEU A 88 -6.67 -6.93 -10.62
C LEU A 88 -7.65 -7.01 -11.81
N LYS A 89 -7.23 -7.63 -12.92
CA LYS A 89 -8.10 -7.81 -14.09
C LYS A 89 -9.37 -8.57 -13.74
N ALA A 90 -9.25 -9.67 -13.00
CA ALA A 90 -10.39 -10.47 -12.55
C ALA A 90 -11.32 -9.65 -11.64
N SER A 91 -10.77 -8.89 -10.69
CA SER A 91 -11.53 -8.02 -9.78
C SER A 91 -12.35 -6.97 -10.54
N LEU A 92 -11.75 -6.30 -11.54
CA LEU A 92 -12.43 -5.28 -12.34
C LEU A 92 -13.56 -5.86 -13.22
N LEU A 93 -13.40 -7.07 -13.75
CA LEU A 93 -14.43 -7.73 -14.55
C LEU A 93 -15.66 -8.13 -13.74
N GLN A 94 -15.51 -8.42 -12.44
CA GLN A 94 -16.63 -8.74 -11.55
C GLN A 94 -17.54 -7.54 -11.26
N HIS A 95 -17.03 -6.33 -11.44
CA HIS A 95 -17.74 -5.07 -11.18
C HIS A 95 -17.91 -4.22 -12.45
N ALA A 96 -17.97 -4.85 -13.62
CA ALA A 96 -18.30 -4.16 -14.87
C ALA A 96 -19.70 -3.51 -14.74
N SER A 97 -19.74 -2.18 -14.77
CA SER A 97 -20.97 -1.39 -14.81
C SER A 97 -21.61 -1.41 -16.19
#